data_AF-A0A2W1B9A0-F1
#
_entry.id   AF-A0A2W1B9A0-F1
#
_cell.length_a   1.000
_cell.length_b   1.000
_cell.length_c   1.000
_cell.angle_alpha   90.00
_cell.angle_beta   90.00
_cell.angle_gamma   90.00
#
_symmetry.space_group_name_H-M   'P 1'
#
loop_
_entity.id
_entity.type
_entity.pdbx_description
1 polymer ?
#
loop_
_entity_poly.entity_id
_entity_poly.type
_entity_poly.pdbx_seq_one_letter_code
_entity_poly.pdbx_strand_id
1 'polypeptide(L)'
;SDRYWVAKRVNGCAAISNCLTIGEEIDESHAQVVSNAENRNWHKRGEEFNFAQSYERRLISNFSGAGARSKRMKSLIEERKMDIESSFEVLRDHERGRLLGSMSNICMHAGAGVVSSQTTSSMVVSLGDRIEVWVTNSSLPCLSIFKPVWFDGLKSSLPFEEEGINYWGNWEIFNRLALLRNSKAKELWKEYCLPLELDLLFNREKMSEEVLTSQAFEKSWNIARKMTSLLREEKEEVGFFDRSYWNRQNKKLQQLKSRNFKKELPT
;
A
#
# COMPACT_ATOMS: atom_id res chain seq x y z
N SER A 1 13.17 -21.80 4.87
CA SER A 1 11.79 -22.19 5.19
C SER A 1 10.92 -22.12 3.95
N ASP A 2 11.41 -22.62 2.83
CA ASP A 2 10.81 -22.59 1.50
C ASP A 2 9.90 -23.78 1.21
N ARG A 3 9.83 -24.78 2.12
CA ARG A 3 9.15 -26.06 1.88
C ARG A 3 7.93 -26.32 2.77
N TYR A 4 7.87 -25.74 3.95
CA TYR A 4 6.81 -26.00 4.93
C TYR A 4 5.77 -24.90 4.90
N TRP A 5 4.50 -25.28 4.77
CA TRP A 5 3.38 -24.37 4.64
C TRP A 5 2.16 -24.89 5.40
N VAL A 6 1.27 -23.96 5.73
CA VAL A 6 -0.09 -24.21 6.22
C VAL A 6 -1.04 -23.27 5.49
N ALA A 7 -2.29 -23.66 5.33
CA ALA A 7 -3.34 -22.84 4.76
C ALA A 7 -4.61 -22.96 5.60
N LYS A 8 -5.38 -21.86 5.61
CA LYS A 8 -6.66 -21.74 6.29
C LYS A 8 -7.64 -21.04 5.35
N ARG A 9 -8.82 -21.62 5.18
CA ARG A 9 -9.96 -21.02 4.50
C ARG A 9 -10.50 -19.87 5.35
N VAL A 10 -10.63 -18.70 4.74
CA VAL A 10 -11.20 -17.53 5.41
C VAL A 10 -12.72 -17.63 5.36
N ASN A 11 -13.35 -17.73 6.53
CA ASN A 11 -14.79 -17.57 6.71
C ASN A 11 -15.04 -16.16 7.26
N GLY A 12 -15.76 -15.32 6.52
CA GLY A 12 -15.94 -13.90 6.86
C GLY A 12 -14.76 -13.05 6.41
N CYS A 13 -14.05 -12.42 7.35
CA CYS A 13 -12.93 -11.52 7.06
C CYS A 13 -11.64 -11.95 7.75
N ALA A 14 -10.50 -11.65 7.14
CA ALA A 14 -9.18 -11.86 7.72
C ALA A 14 -8.28 -10.66 7.41
N ALA A 15 -7.34 -10.39 8.32
CA ALA A 15 -6.29 -9.40 8.13
C ALA A 15 -4.93 -10.05 8.38
N ILE A 16 -3.95 -9.74 7.54
CA ILE A 16 -2.58 -10.21 7.68
C ILE A 16 -1.61 -9.03 7.63
N SER A 17 -0.41 -9.24 8.14
CA SER A 17 0.68 -8.28 8.11
C SER A 17 2.01 -9.04 8.01
N ASN A 18 3.14 -8.37 8.18
CA ASN A 18 4.47 -8.98 8.13
C ASN A 18 4.81 -9.79 9.39
N CYS A 19 3.91 -10.71 9.78
CA CYS A 19 4.04 -11.69 10.84
C CYS A 19 3.13 -12.89 10.53
N LEU A 20 3.51 -14.10 10.95
CA LEU A 20 2.65 -15.27 10.84
C LEU A 20 1.40 -15.12 11.73
N THR A 21 0.24 -15.47 11.19
CA THR A 21 -1.07 -15.30 11.86
C THR A 21 -1.90 -16.58 11.96
N ILE A 22 -1.57 -17.64 11.20
CA ILE A 22 -2.29 -18.92 11.28
C ILE A 22 -1.83 -19.66 12.55
N GLY A 23 -2.77 -19.87 13.47
CA GLY A 23 -2.55 -20.54 14.75
C GLY A 23 -2.78 -22.05 14.66
N GLU A 24 -3.65 -22.57 15.52
CA GLU A 24 -4.04 -23.99 15.57
C GLU A 24 -5.05 -24.38 14.48
N GLU A 25 -5.93 -23.46 14.08
CA GLU A 25 -6.92 -23.70 13.04
C GLU A 25 -6.28 -23.75 11.64
N ILE A 26 -5.97 -24.97 11.18
CA ILE A 26 -5.30 -25.26 9.92
C ILE A 26 -6.16 -26.23 9.11
N ASP A 27 -6.48 -25.87 7.86
CA ASP A 27 -7.26 -26.71 6.97
C ASP A 27 -6.36 -27.60 6.10
N GLU A 28 -5.22 -27.07 5.67
CA GLU A 28 -4.25 -27.79 4.85
C GLU A 28 -2.83 -27.50 5.33
N SER A 29 -1.93 -28.49 5.21
CA SER A 29 -0.53 -28.30 5.58
C SER A 29 0.40 -29.25 4.87
N HIS A 30 1.69 -28.87 4.80
CA HIS A 30 2.74 -29.78 4.40
C HIS A 30 2.82 -30.96 5.37
N ALA A 31 2.82 -32.21 4.87
CA ALA A 31 2.73 -33.43 5.68
C ALA A 31 3.78 -33.55 6.80
N GLN A 32 4.91 -32.86 6.67
CA GLN A 32 6.02 -32.86 7.63
C GLN A 32 6.17 -31.54 8.42
N VAL A 33 5.20 -30.62 8.38
CA VAL A 33 5.32 -29.31 9.06
C VAL A 33 5.48 -29.44 10.57
N VAL A 34 4.73 -30.34 11.21
CA VAL A 34 4.76 -30.56 12.65
C VAL A 34 6.05 -31.29 13.05
N SER A 35 6.36 -32.41 12.38
CA SER A 35 7.57 -33.18 12.67
C SER A 35 8.85 -32.38 12.44
N ASN A 36 8.89 -31.51 11.43
CA ASN A 36 10.01 -30.57 11.26
C ASN A 36 10.12 -29.59 12.43
N ALA A 37 9.01 -29.00 12.90
CA ALA A 37 9.02 -28.08 14.03
C ALA A 37 9.48 -28.78 15.33
N GLU A 38 9.02 -30.01 15.57
CA GLU A 38 9.47 -30.83 16.70
C GLU A 38 10.97 -31.13 16.62
N ASN A 39 11.46 -31.61 15.47
CA ASN A 39 12.87 -31.93 15.27
C ASN A 39 13.78 -30.71 15.42
N ARG A 40 13.25 -29.51 15.20
CA ARG A 40 13.94 -28.23 15.38
C ARG A 40 13.80 -27.65 16.79
N ASN A 41 13.06 -28.32 17.68
CA ASN A 41 12.67 -27.81 19.01
C ASN A 41 11.92 -26.47 18.96
N TRP A 42 11.16 -26.24 17.89
CA TRP A 42 10.28 -25.07 17.73
C TRP A 42 8.86 -25.34 18.20
N HIS A 43 8.47 -26.61 18.20
CA HIS A 43 7.21 -27.10 18.75
C HIS A 43 7.50 -28.24 19.72
N LYS A 44 6.76 -28.33 20.81
CA LYS A 44 6.95 -29.39 21.79
C LYS A 44 6.04 -30.57 21.44
N ARG A 45 6.61 -31.77 21.41
CA ARG A 45 5.87 -32.99 21.12
C ARG A 45 4.73 -33.21 22.11
N GLY A 46 3.56 -33.55 21.57
CA GLY A 46 2.34 -33.82 22.34
C GLY A 46 1.52 -32.58 22.72
N GLU A 47 1.99 -31.37 22.40
CA GLU A 47 1.18 -30.15 22.49
C GLU A 47 0.46 -29.88 21.16
N GLU A 48 -0.67 -29.18 21.24
CA GLU A 48 -1.44 -28.76 20.06
C GLU A 48 -0.58 -27.83 19.18
N PHE A 49 -0.53 -28.10 17.88
CA PHE A 49 0.38 -27.41 16.97
C PHE A 49 -0.14 -26.02 16.58
N ASN A 50 0.62 -24.98 16.92
CA ASN A 50 0.32 -23.60 16.56
C ASN A 50 1.37 -23.06 15.59
N PHE A 51 1.03 -22.93 14.30
CA PHE A 51 2.03 -22.64 13.26
C PHE A 51 2.73 -21.30 13.47
N ALA A 52 1.98 -20.23 13.76
CA ALA A 52 2.56 -18.92 14.05
C ALA A 52 3.49 -18.97 15.26
N GLN A 53 3.10 -19.62 16.36
CA GLN A 53 3.97 -19.69 17.54
C GLN A 53 5.25 -20.50 17.29
N SER A 54 5.17 -21.58 16.49
CA SER A 54 6.33 -22.44 16.21
C SER A 54 7.28 -21.85 15.17
N TYR A 55 6.77 -21.20 14.12
CA TYR A 55 7.59 -20.75 12.99
C TYR A 55 7.95 -19.26 13.03
N GLU A 56 7.27 -18.44 13.85
CA GLU A 56 7.53 -17.00 13.93
C GLU A 56 8.80 -16.71 14.75
N ARG A 57 9.65 -15.82 14.22
CA ARG A 57 10.79 -15.29 14.97
C ARG A 57 10.32 -14.15 15.87
N ARG A 58 10.11 -14.43 17.17
CA ARG A 58 9.62 -13.48 18.19
C ARG A 58 10.29 -12.09 18.22
N LEU A 59 11.57 -11.99 17.85
CA LEU A 59 12.28 -10.71 17.81
C LEU A 59 11.87 -9.83 16.61
N ILE A 60 11.46 -10.43 15.49
CA ILE A 60 11.07 -9.70 14.27
C ILE A 60 9.63 -9.19 14.39
N SER A 61 8.74 -9.97 15.01
CA SER A 61 7.33 -9.61 15.20
C SER A 61 7.12 -8.38 16.08
N ASN A 62 7.96 -8.20 17.11
CA ASN A 62 7.73 -7.17 18.14
C ASN A 62 8.14 -5.76 17.70
N PHE A 63 9.11 -5.61 16.80
CA PHE A 63 9.62 -4.31 16.36
C PHE A 63 9.05 -3.86 15.00
N SER A 64 8.33 -4.73 14.28
CA SER A 64 7.83 -4.45 12.93
C SER A 64 6.51 -3.68 12.89
N GLY A 65 5.84 -3.48 14.04
CA GLY A 65 4.47 -2.94 14.10
C GLY A 65 3.41 -3.85 13.47
N ALA A 66 3.79 -5.06 13.01
CA ALA A 66 2.92 -5.92 12.22
C ALA A 66 1.66 -6.36 12.98
N GLY A 67 1.79 -6.72 14.26
CA GLY A 67 0.67 -7.11 15.10
C GLY A 67 -0.34 -5.98 15.32
N ALA A 68 0.14 -4.76 15.58
CA ALA A 68 -0.73 -3.58 15.73
C ALA A 68 -1.47 -3.27 14.43
N ARG A 69 -0.76 -3.30 13.29
CA ARG A 69 -1.33 -3.07 11.96
C ARG A 69 -2.40 -4.09 11.60
N SER A 70 -2.13 -5.38 11.86
CA SER A 70 -3.07 -6.47 11.62
C SER A 70 -4.31 -6.35 12.51
N LYS A 71 -4.14 -5.98 13.78
CA LYS A 71 -5.25 -5.75 14.71
C LYS A 71 -6.12 -4.57 14.27
N ARG A 72 -5.50 -3.46 13.86
CA ARG A 72 -6.21 -2.27 13.35
C ARG A 72 -6.99 -2.61 12.09
N MET A 73 -6.37 -3.28 11.12
CA MET A 73 -7.04 -3.71 9.90
C MET A 73 -8.21 -4.63 10.21
N LYS A 74 -8.03 -5.61 11.10
CA LYS A 74 -9.09 -6.54 11.52
C LYS A 74 -10.29 -5.80 12.14
N SER A 75 -10.06 -4.86 13.05
CA SER A 75 -11.16 -4.08 13.65
C SER A 75 -11.91 -3.27 12.58
N LEU A 76 -11.20 -2.61 11.67
CA LEU A 76 -11.82 -1.80 10.62
C LEU A 76 -12.72 -2.62 9.67
N ILE A 77 -12.30 -3.84 9.30
CA ILE A 77 -13.06 -4.71 8.38
C ILE A 77 -14.20 -5.45 9.09
N GLU A 78 -14.13 -5.62 10.40
CA GLU A 78 -15.22 -6.22 11.21
C GLU A 78 -16.31 -5.20 11.55
N GLU A 79 -15.96 -3.92 11.69
CA GLU A 79 -16.87 -2.84 12.07
C GLU A 79 -17.83 -2.39 10.95
N ARG A 80 -17.58 -2.77 9.70
CA ARG A 80 -18.33 -2.28 8.55
C ARG A 80 -18.50 -3.34 7.48
N LYS A 81 -19.50 -3.15 6.61
CA LYS A 81 -19.61 -3.92 5.37
C LYS A 81 -18.46 -3.52 4.46
N MET A 82 -17.73 -4.52 3.95
CA MET A 82 -16.66 -4.30 2.99
C MET A 82 -17.19 -4.27 1.55
N ASP A 83 -16.75 -3.26 0.83
CA ASP A 83 -16.91 -3.02 -0.60
C ASP A 83 -15.64 -2.29 -1.12
N ILE A 84 -15.62 -1.92 -2.39
CA ILE A 84 -14.45 -1.29 -3.01
C ILE A 84 -14.10 0.03 -2.32
N GLU A 85 -15.11 0.87 -2.07
CA GLU A 85 -14.95 2.20 -1.47
C GLU A 85 -14.44 2.12 -0.03
N SER A 86 -15.05 1.29 0.80
CA SER A 86 -14.58 1.05 2.17
C SER A 86 -13.23 0.37 2.22
N SER A 87 -12.87 -0.46 1.23
CA SER A 87 -11.52 -1.03 1.10
C SER A 87 -10.47 0.05 0.85
N PHE A 88 -10.77 1.07 0.03
CA PHE A 88 -9.86 2.21 -0.15
C PHE A 88 -9.62 2.92 1.18
N GLU A 89 -10.68 3.20 1.94
CA GLU A 89 -10.59 3.87 3.24
C GLU A 89 -9.79 3.07 4.27
N VAL A 90 -9.95 1.75 4.33
CA VAL A 90 -9.13 0.88 5.20
C VAL A 90 -7.65 0.97 4.84
N LEU A 91 -7.32 0.94 3.55
CA LEU A 91 -5.93 1.03 3.08
C LEU A 91 -5.31 2.42 3.31
N ARG A 92 -6.15 3.45 3.47
CA ARG A 92 -5.78 4.83 3.82
C ARG A 92 -5.69 5.10 5.31
N ASP A 93 -6.00 4.14 6.18
CA ASP A 93 -6.03 4.39 7.62
C ASP A 93 -4.62 4.61 8.20
N HIS A 94 -4.53 5.55 9.14
CA HIS A 94 -3.30 5.87 9.85
C HIS A 94 -3.46 5.86 11.37
N GLU A 95 -4.54 5.29 11.94
CA GLU A 95 -4.90 5.28 13.38
C GLU A 95 -4.37 6.48 14.22
N ARG A 96 -3.07 6.49 14.52
CA ARG A 96 -2.25 7.51 15.20
C ARG A 96 -2.01 8.81 14.40
N GLY A 97 -2.58 8.95 13.21
CA GLY A 97 -2.48 10.13 12.35
C GLY A 97 -1.37 10.05 11.28
N ARG A 98 -1.53 10.87 10.24
CA ARG A 98 -0.71 10.85 9.02
C ARG A 98 0.70 11.44 9.17
N LEU A 99 0.91 12.31 10.16
CA LEU A 99 2.19 13.00 10.40
C LEU A 99 3.19 12.17 11.20
N LEU A 100 2.70 11.32 12.11
CA LEU A 100 3.53 10.43 12.89
C LEU A 100 3.72 9.15 12.10
N GLY A 101 4.72 9.12 11.21
CA GLY A 101 5.12 7.90 10.52
C GLY A 101 5.27 6.76 11.53
N SER A 102 4.50 5.68 11.34
CA SER A 102 4.51 4.53 12.25
C SER A 102 4.52 3.23 11.44
N MET A 103 5.40 2.30 11.82
CA MET A 103 5.39 0.93 11.29
C MET A 103 4.07 0.19 11.59
N SER A 104 3.27 0.71 12.54
CA SER A 104 1.98 0.18 12.95
C SER A 104 0.81 0.68 12.10
N ASN A 105 0.98 1.73 11.30
CA ASN A 105 -0.08 2.25 10.43
C ASN A 105 -0.28 1.35 9.21
N ILE A 106 -1.52 1.27 8.72
CA ILE A 106 -1.85 0.56 7.47
C ILE A 106 -1.23 1.31 6.28
N CYS A 107 -1.54 2.60 6.15
CA CYS A 107 -0.81 3.50 5.27
C CYS A 107 0.45 4.00 5.98
N MET A 108 1.60 3.41 5.63
CA MET A 108 2.88 3.71 6.25
C MET A 108 3.60 4.84 5.52
N HIS A 109 4.05 5.84 6.28
CA HIS A 109 4.74 7.02 5.78
C HIS A 109 6.21 6.99 6.23
N ALA A 110 7.14 7.10 5.29
CA ALA A 110 8.54 7.25 5.63
C ALA A 110 8.82 8.64 6.23
N GLY A 111 9.76 8.71 7.15
CA GLY A 111 10.17 9.96 7.79
C GLY A 111 11.52 9.82 8.49
N ALA A 112 11.92 10.85 9.23
CA ALA A 112 13.09 10.75 10.08
C ALA A 112 12.86 9.78 11.25
N GLY A 113 13.80 8.86 11.48
CA GLY A 113 13.76 7.93 12.62
C GLY A 113 13.63 6.47 12.20
N VAL A 114 12.88 5.69 12.98
CA VAL A 114 12.79 4.23 12.87
C VAL A 114 11.98 3.78 11.64
N VAL A 115 11.04 4.62 11.19
CA VAL A 115 10.20 4.35 10.01
C VAL A 115 10.88 4.86 8.75
N SER A 116 11.74 4.02 8.18
CA SER A 116 12.51 4.35 6.98
C SER A 116 11.87 3.85 5.67
N SER A 117 10.69 3.25 5.75
CA SER A 117 9.94 2.69 4.61
C SER A 117 8.52 3.27 4.53
N GLN A 118 7.90 3.18 3.35
CA GLN A 118 6.55 3.68 3.09
C GLN A 118 5.75 2.71 2.24
N THR A 119 4.42 2.84 2.27
CA THR A 119 3.52 2.10 1.35
C THR A 119 3.79 2.55 -0.09
N THR A 120 4.26 1.62 -0.94
CA THR A 120 4.71 1.90 -2.32
C THR A 120 3.59 1.85 -3.36
N SER A 121 2.58 1.02 -3.11
CA SER A 121 1.36 0.92 -3.88
C SER A 121 0.28 0.21 -3.05
N SER A 122 -0.97 0.30 -3.49
CA SER A 122 -2.09 -0.40 -2.90
C SER A 122 -3.01 -0.91 -4.01
N MET A 123 -3.61 -2.07 -3.75
CA MET A 123 -4.48 -2.76 -4.69
C MET A 123 -5.71 -3.29 -3.94
N VAL A 124 -6.87 -3.18 -4.57
CA VAL A 124 -8.12 -3.83 -4.15
C VAL A 124 -8.60 -4.69 -5.30
N VAL A 125 -8.97 -5.92 -4.99
CA VAL A 125 -9.54 -6.87 -5.96
C VAL A 125 -10.91 -7.30 -5.43
N SER A 126 -11.95 -7.05 -6.23
CA SER A 126 -13.29 -7.57 -5.98
C SER A 126 -13.54 -8.75 -6.92
N LEU A 127 -13.91 -9.90 -6.35
CA LEU A 127 -14.27 -11.09 -7.10
C LEU A 127 -15.78 -11.28 -7.00
N GLY A 128 -16.50 -11.03 -8.09
CA GLY A 128 -17.95 -11.27 -8.21
C GLY A 128 -18.29 -11.77 -9.61
N ASP A 129 -19.46 -11.39 -10.13
CA ASP A 129 -19.87 -11.68 -11.52
C ASP A 129 -18.85 -11.14 -12.55
N ARG A 130 -18.15 -10.08 -12.16
CA ARG A 130 -16.95 -9.56 -12.83
C ARG A 130 -15.82 -9.41 -11.82
N ILE A 131 -14.59 -9.48 -12.32
CA ILE A 131 -13.39 -9.19 -11.53
C ILE A 131 -13.09 -7.71 -11.67
N GLU A 132 -13.07 -6.97 -10.57
CA GLU A 132 -12.66 -5.56 -10.56
C GLU A 132 -11.33 -5.41 -9.85
N VAL A 133 -10.34 -4.82 -10.53
CA VAL A 133 -9.04 -4.53 -9.92
C VAL A 133 -8.81 -3.04 -9.90
N TRP A 134 -8.48 -2.52 -8.72
CA TRP A 134 -8.22 -1.11 -8.49
C TRP A 134 -6.83 -0.94 -7.90
N VAL A 135 -6.03 -0.03 -8.47
CA VAL A 135 -4.65 0.21 -8.03
C VAL A 135 -4.39 1.69 -7.81
N THR A 136 -3.51 2.01 -6.87
CA THR A 136 -2.98 3.39 -6.78
C THR A 136 -1.94 3.64 -7.87
N ASN A 137 -1.14 2.64 -8.22
CA ASN A 137 0.06 2.77 -9.08
C ASN A 137 1.00 3.93 -8.65
N SER A 138 0.98 4.26 -7.36
CA SER A 138 1.74 5.32 -6.71
C SER A 138 1.82 5.06 -5.21
N SER A 139 2.83 5.61 -4.55
CA SER A 139 3.01 5.50 -3.09
C SER A 139 1.86 6.18 -2.33
N LEU A 140 1.64 5.75 -1.09
CA LEU A 140 0.73 6.39 -0.12
C LEU A 140 -0.73 6.46 -0.62
N PRO A 141 -1.56 5.42 -0.38
CA PRO A 141 -2.97 5.41 -0.81
C PRO A 141 -3.80 6.61 -0.32
N CYS A 142 -3.39 7.24 0.78
CA CYS A 142 -4.06 8.41 1.36
C CYS A 142 -3.80 9.73 0.63
N LEU A 143 -2.85 9.71 -0.30
CA LEU A 143 -2.47 10.80 -1.18
C LEU A 143 -2.64 10.43 -2.64
N SER A 144 -3.12 9.22 -2.92
CA SER A 144 -3.26 8.68 -4.26
C SER A 144 -4.73 8.48 -4.62
N ILE A 145 -4.94 8.18 -5.89
CA ILE A 145 -6.24 7.86 -6.49
C ILE A 145 -6.23 6.37 -6.81
N PHE A 146 -7.24 5.62 -6.40
CA PHE A 146 -7.44 4.26 -6.92
C PHE A 146 -8.00 4.35 -8.34
N LYS A 147 -7.37 3.65 -9.27
CA LYS A 147 -7.72 3.62 -10.69
C LYS A 147 -8.09 2.20 -11.08
N PRO A 148 -9.15 2.00 -11.88
CA PRO A 148 -9.51 0.68 -12.36
C PRO A 148 -8.49 0.21 -13.37
N VAL A 149 -8.15 -1.07 -13.33
CA VAL A 149 -7.28 -1.76 -14.27
C VAL A 149 -7.86 -3.12 -14.59
N TRP A 150 -7.56 -3.62 -15.78
CA TRP A 150 -8.02 -4.91 -16.26
C TRP A 150 -6.85 -5.80 -16.64
N PHE A 151 -7.10 -7.11 -16.60
CA PHE A 151 -6.18 -8.16 -16.96
C PHE A 151 -6.88 -9.12 -17.91
N ASP A 152 -6.26 -9.42 -19.05
CA ASP A 152 -6.73 -10.39 -20.03
C ASP A 152 -5.58 -11.33 -20.41
N GLY A 153 -5.53 -12.48 -19.73
CA GLY A 153 -4.41 -13.43 -19.82
C GLY A 153 -3.09 -12.80 -19.40
N LEU A 154 -2.18 -12.58 -20.37
CA LEU A 154 -0.89 -11.92 -20.15
C LEU A 154 -0.92 -10.40 -20.42
N LYS A 155 -2.06 -9.87 -20.89
CA LYS A 155 -2.24 -8.44 -21.14
C LYS A 155 -2.79 -7.76 -19.89
N SER A 156 -2.40 -6.52 -19.68
CA SER A 156 -3.03 -5.67 -18.68
C SER A 156 -2.98 -4.22 -19.10
N SER A 157 -3.85 -3.41 -18.49
CA SER A 157 -3.87 -1.96 -18.65
C SER A 157 -2.87 -1.21 -17.75
N LEU A 158 -2.06 -1.93 -16.96
CA LEU A 158 -1.03 -1.29 -16.13
C LEU A 158 0.10 -0.74 -17.02
N PRO A 159 0.57 0.50 -16.77
CA PRO A 159 1.77 0.99 -17.42
C PRO A 159 2.98 0.24 -16.85
N PHE A 160 3.76 -0.39 -17.72
CA PHE A 160 4.98 -1.12 -17.36
C PHE A 160 6.24 -0.38 -17.77
N GLU A 161 7.38 -0.91 -17.32
CA GLU A 161 8.71 -0.47 -17.73
C GLU A 161 8.89 1.05 -17.61
N GLU A 162 9.33 1.71 -18.68
CA GLU A 162 9.62 3.14 -18.70
C GLU A 162 8.36 3.99 -18.45
N GLU A 163 7.20 3.58 -18.98
CA GLU A 163 5.94 4.28 -18.76
C GLU A 163 5.50 4.20 -17.29
N GLY A 164 5.58 3.00 -16.71
CA GLY A 164 5.26 2.77 -15.29
C GLY A 164 6.20 3.54 -14.37
N ILE A 165 7.50 3.55 -14.67
CA ILE A 165 8.52 4.30 -13.93
C ILE A 165 8.26 5.82 -14.00
N ASN A 166 7.93 6.34 -15.18
CA ASN A 166 7.60 7.76 -15.36
C ASN A 166 6.31 8.12 -14.61
N TYR A 167 5.27 7.28 -14.71
CA TYR A 167 4.00 7.47 -14.01
C TYR A 167 4.19 7.52 -12.49
N TRP A 168 4.85 6.50 -11.94
CA TRP A 168 5.15 6.44 -10.52
C TRP A 168 6.03 7.63 -10.09
N GLY A 169 7.03 7.99 -10.90
CA GLY A 169 7.93 9.11 -10.62
C GLY A 169 7.25 10.48 -10.57
N ASN A 170 6.22 10.71 -11.39
CA ASN A 170 5.40 11.93 -11.35
C ASN A 170 4.65 12.04 -10.01
N TRP A 171 3.99 10.97 -9.59
CA TRP A 171 3.31 10.91 -8.30
C TRP A 171 4.26 10.96 -7.11
N GLU A 172 5.44 10.36 -7.22
CA GLU A 172 6.42 10.36 -6.13
C GLU A 172 6.96 11.77 -5.85
N ILE A 173 7.10 12.63 -6.87
CA ILE A 173 7.44 14.05 -6.65
C ILE A 173 6.36 14.74 -5.80
N PHE A 174 5.08 14.57 -6.18
CA PHE A 174 3.96 15.11 -5.41
C PHE A 174 3.96 14.57 -3.97
N ASN A 175 4.03 13.25 -3.81
CA ASN A 175 3.96 12.59 -2.49
C ASN A 175 5.03 13.13 -1.53
N ARG A 176 6.26 13.31 -2.01
CA ARG A 176 7.35 13.83 -1.18
C ARG A 176 7.17 15.29 -0.79
N LEU A 177 6.65 16.13 -1.68
CA LEU A 177 6.27 17.50 -1.34
C LEU A 177 5.12 17.53 -0.32
N ALA A 178 4.13 16.66 -0.53
CA ALA A 178 2.95 16.53 0.31
C ALA A 178 3.27 16.07 1.74
N LEU A 179 4.31 15.26 1.92
CA LEU A 179 4.81 14.88 3.26
C LEU A 179 5.43 16.04 4.03
N LEU A 180 5.94 17.05 3.32
CA LEU A 180 6.49 18.27 3.92
C LEU A 180 5.44 19.38 4.10
N ARG A 181 4.26 19.25 3.47
CA ARG A 181 3.21 20.28 3.35
C ARG A 181 1.83 19.64 3.50
N ASN A 182 1.60 19.02 4.66
CA ASN A 182 0.47 18.10 4.82
C ASN A 182 -0.88 18.80 4.76
N SER A 183 -1.01 19.98 5.39
CA SER A 183 -2.27 20.72 5.41
C SER A 183 -2.73 21.02 3.98
N LYS A 184 -1.86 21.67 3.18
CA LYS A 184 -2.20 21.99 1.80
C LYS A 184 -2.40 20.74 0.95
N ALA A 185 -1.57 19.71 1.11
CA ALA A 185 -1.73 18.47 0.36
C ALA A 185 -3.07 17.78 0.62
N LYS A 186 -3.60 17.86 1.85
CA LYS A 186 -4.92 17.31 2.20
C LYS A 186 -6.05 18.08 1.52
N GLU A 187 -5.95 19.40 1.44
CA GLU A 187 -6.89 20.23 0.69
C GLU A 187 -6.89 19.85 -0.79
N LEU A 188 -5.70 19.82 -1.41
CA LEU A 188 -5.56 19.49 -2.83
C LEU A 188 -6.04 18.08 -3.16
N TRP A 189 -5.80 17.10 -2.27
CA TRP A 189 -6.32 15.75 -2.46
C TRP A 189 -7.86 15.73 -2.47
N LYS A 190 -8.51 16.45 -1.54
CA LYS A 190 -9.97 16.56 -1.52
C LYS A 190 -10.52 17.33 -2.74
N GLU A 191 -9.80 18.32 -3.22
CA GLU A 191 -10.21 19.17 -4.34
C GLU A 191 -10.06 18.46 -5.69
N TYR A 192 -8.99 17.67 -5.88
CA TYR A 192 -8.63 17.11 -7.19
C TYR A 192 -8.71 15.59 -7.25
N CYS A 193 -8.23 14.89 -6.22
CA CYS A 193 -8.12 13.43 -6.24
C CYS A 193 -9.45 12.75 -5.96
N LEU A 194 -10.13 13.18 -4.89
CA LEU A 194 -11.40 12.59 -4.47
C LEU A 194 -12.50 12.71 -5.55
N PRO A 195 -12.71 13.85 -6.23
CA PRO A 195 -13.72 13.93 -7.28
C PRO A 195 -13.45 13.00 -8.46
N LEU A 196 -12.18 12.85 -8.86
CA LEU A 196 -11.83 11.89 -9.91
C LEU A 196 -12.08 10.45 -9.45
N GLU A 197 -11.72 10.10 -8.22
CA GLU A 197 -11.97 8.74 -7.72
C GLU A 197 -13.47 8.40 -7.69
N LEU A 198 -14.30 9.34 -7.22
CA LEU A 198 -15.76 9.19 -7.20
C LEU A 198 -16.35 9.11 -8.62
N ASP A 199 -15.83 9.90 -9.56
CA ASP A 199 -16.22 9.83 -10.98
C ASP A 199 -15.88 8.45 -11.58
N LEU A 200 -14.68 7.91 -11.29
CA LEU A 200 -14.28 6.59 -11.75
C LEU A 200 -15.19 5.49 -11.17
N LEU A 201 -15.47 5.56 -9.87
CA LEU A 201 -16.38 4.62 -9.19
C LEU A 201 -17.78 4.69 -9.78
N PHE A 202 -18.31 5.88 -10.07
CA PHE A 202 -19.64 6.07 -10.64
C PHE A 202 -19.78 5.56 -12.09
N ASN A 203 -18.68 5.58 -12.86
CA ASN A 203 -18.64 5.19 -14.26
C ASN A 203 -18.13 3.77 -14.51
N ARG A 204 -17.74 3.02 -13.47
CA ARG A 204 -17.17 1.66 -13.57
C ARG A 204 -18.04 0.61 -14.28
N GLU A 205 -19.34 0.87 -14.44
CA GLU A 205 -20.28 -0.02 -15.15
C GLU A 205 -20.84 0.61 -16.42
N LYS A 206 -20.51 1.87 -16.69
CA LYS A 206 -21.12 2.69 -17.74
C LYS A 206 -20.22 2.87 -18.95
N MET A 207 -18.95 2.52 -18.79
CA MET A 207 -17.90 2.69 -19.78
C MET A 207 -17.15 1.37 -19.94
N SER A 208 -16.54 1.16 -21.11
CA SER A 208 -15.61 0.04 -21.27
C SER A 208 -14.40 0.21 -20.36
N GLU A 209 -13.80 -0.91 -19.94
CA GLU A 209 -12.65 -0.92 -19.04
C GLU A 209 -11.47 -0.16 -19.65
N GLU A 210 -11.25 -0.29 -20.96
CA GLU A 210 -10.17 0.42 -21.67
C GLU A 210 -10.33 1.93 -21.61
N VAL A 211 -11.53 2.43 -21.88
CA VAL A 211 -11.78 3.89 -21.90
C VAL A 211 -11.69 4.44 -20.47
N LEU A 212 -12.29 3.74 -19.51
CA LEU A 212 -12.27 4.16 -18.12
C LEU A 212 -10.84 4.18 -17.57
N THR A 213 -10.06 3.12 -17.79
CA THR A 213 -8.67 3.06 -17.35
C THR A 213 -7.81 4.11 -18.04
N SER A 214 -7.91 4.29 -19.36
CA SER A 214 -7.15 5.31 -20.08
C SER A 214 -7.41 6.71 -19.52
N GLN A 215 -8.68 7.07 -19.31
CA GLN A 215 -9.05 8.36 -18.71
C GLN A 215 -8.56 8.50 -17.27
N ALA A 216 -8.62 7.41 -16.49
CA ALA A 216 -8.16 7.40 -15.10
C ALA A 216 -6.67 7.75 -15.00
N PHE A 217 -5.82 7.11 -15.81
CA PHE A 217 -4.38 7.35 -15.80
C PHE A 217 -4.02 8.73 -16.35
N GLU A 218 -4.64 9.16 -17.45
CA GLU A 218 -4.37 10.48 -18.05
C GLU A 218 -4.76 11.63 -17.10
N LYS A 219 -5.99 11.61 -16.56
CA LYS A 219 -6.46 12.64 -15.62
C LYS A 219 -5.62 12.63 -14.34
N SER A 220 -5.31 11.44 -13.81
CA SER A 220 -4.49 11.28 -12.60
C SER A 220 -3.07 11.83 -12.78
N TRP A 221 -2.45 11.60 -13.95
CA TRP A 221 -1.15 12.16 -14.29
C TRP A 221 -1.15 13.70 -14.27
N ASN A 222 -2.17 14.31 -14.88
CA ASN A 222 -2.31 15.77 -14.93
C ASN A 222 -2.59 16.38 -13.55
N ILE A 223 -3.42 15.72 -12.73
CA ILE A 223 -3.68 16.11 -11.34
C ILE A 223 -2.38 16.13 -10.53
N ALA A 224 -1.56 15.09 -10.60
CA ALA A 224 -0.29 15.04 -9.86
C ALA A 224 0.66 16.19 -10.25
N ARG A 225 0.72 16.54 -11.54
CA ARG A 225 1.53 17.68 -12.02
C ARG A 225 1.00 19.01 -11.49
N LYS A 226 -0.32 19.22 -11.57
CA LYS A 226 -0.97 20.44 -11.06
C LYS A 226 -0.74 20.59 -9.56
N MET A 227 -1.02 19.56 -8.77
CA MET A 227 -0.82 19.60 -7.31
C MET A 227 0.66 19.78 -6.94
N THR A 228 1.58 19.20 -7.69
CA THR A 228 3.03 19.43 -7.52
C THR A 228 3.38 20.90 -7.70
N SER A 229 2.87 21.55 -8.73
CA SER A 229 3.10 22.99 -8.98
C SER A 229 2.59 23.83 -7.81
N LEU A 230 1.36 23.58 -7.37
CA LEU A 230 0.73 24.31 -6.27
C LEU A 230 1.48 24.11 -4.94
N LEU A 231 1.93 22.90 -4.64
CA LEU A 231 2.67 22.64 -3.40
C LEU A 231 4.05 23.29 -3.36
N ARG A 232 4.70 23.56 -4.49
CA ARG A 232 6.05 24.16 -4.49
C ARG A 232 6.08 25.58 -3.94
N GLU A 233 4.98 26.31 -4.06
CA GLU A 233 4.82 27.68 -3.57
C GLU A 233 4.55 27.74 -2.06
N GLU A 234 4.22 26.59 -1.46
CA GLU A 234 3.78 26.50 -0.07
C GLU A 234 4.93 26.27 0.89
N LYS A 235 4.77 26.81 2.11
CA LYS A 235 5.75 26.67 3.18
C LYS A 235 5.74 25.25 3.74
N GLU A 236 6.92 24.75 4.07
CA GLU A 236 7.05 23.45 4.73
C GLU A 236 6.59 23.50 6.19
N GLU A 237 5.83 22.49 6.60
CA GLU A 237 5.16 22.37 7.90
C GLU A 237 5.87 21.36 8.84
N VAL A 238 7.01 20.80 8.41
CA VAL A 238 7.71 19.74 9.15
C VAL A 238 8.99 20.24 9.84
N GLY A 239 9.44 19.47 10.84
CA GLY A 239 10.68 19.71 11.55
C GLY A 239 11.93 19.46 10.72
N PHE A 240 13.08 19.92 11.24
CA PHE A 240 14.38 19.83 10.57
C PHE A 240 14.77 18.39 10.17
N PHE A 241 14.49 17.41 11.03
CA PHE A 241 14.86 16.02 10.79
C PHE A 241 14.14 15.42 9.57
N ASP A 242 12.82 15.59 9.47
CA ASP A 242 12.04 15.09 8.33
C ASP A 242 12.41 15.80 7.03
N ARG A 243 12.63 17.12 7.09
CA ARG A 243 13.17 17.89 5.96
C ARG A 243 14.50 17.33 5.48
N SER A 244 15.43 17.09 6.41
CA SER A 244 16.76 16.53 6.11
C SER A 244 16.66 15.12 5.51
N TYR A 245 15.79 14.26 6.08
CA TYR A 245 15.53 12.93 5.55
C TYR A 245 15.06 12.99 4.09
N TRP A 246 14.03 13.78 3.80
CA TRP A 246 13.46 13.89 2.46
C TRP A 246 14.40 14.55 1.47
N ASN A 247 15.18 15.55 1.88
CA ASN A 247 16.24 16.13 1.05
C ASN A 247 17.29 15.08 0.65
N ARG A 248 17.68 14.20 1.57
CA ARG A 248 18.60 13.09 1.25
C ARG A 248 17.97 12.09 0.29
N GLN A 249 16.70 11.71 0.47
CA GLN A 249 16.01 10.80 -0.45
C GLN A 249 15.80 11.43 -1.84
N ASN A 250 15.59 12.74 -1.92
CA ASN A 250 15.46 13.46 -3.18
C ASN A 250 16.78 13.49 -3.95
N LYS A 251 17.92 13.74 -3.27
CA LYS A 251 19.25 13.63 -3.88
C LYS A 251 19.50 12.22 -4.43
N LYS A 252 19.15 11.17 -3.68
CA LYS A 252 19.26 9.78 -4.15
C LYS A 252 18.39 9.52 -5.38
N LEU A 253 17.15 9.99 -5.39
CA LEU A 253 16.25 9.86 -6.54
C LEU A 253 16.83 10.58 -7.78
N GLN A 254 17.39 11.79 -7.62
CA GLN A 254 18.05 12.50 -8.73
C GLN A 254 19.24 11.72 -9.31
N GLN A 255 20.07 11.11 -8.46
CA GLN A 255 21.18 10.25 -8.89
C GLN A 255 20.72 8.97 -9.60
N LEU A 256 19.59 8.39 -9.18
CA LEU A 256 18.98 7.26 -9.88
C LEU A 256 18.35 7.70 -11.20
N LYS A 257 17.74 8.90 -11.23
CA LYS A 257 17.16 9.48 -12.44
C LYS A 257 18.19 9.73 -13.51
N SER A 258 19.32 10.34 -13.18
CA SER A 258 20.41 10.57 -14.14
C SER A 258 21.01 9.27 -14.70
N ARG A 259 20.79 8.13 -14.04
CA ARG A 259 21.23 6.80 -14.51
C ARG A 259 20.15 6.05 -15.31
N ASN A 260 18.87 6.25 -15.01
CA ASN A 260 17.79 5.36 -15.44
C ASN A 260 16.62 6.06 -16.18
N PHE A 261 16.52 7.39 -16.18
CA PHE A 261 15.40 8.12 -16.80
C PHE A 261 15.92 8.98 -17.96
N LYS A 262 15.48 8.71 -19.19
CA LYS A 262 15.92 9.43 -20.41
C LYS A 262 15.04 10.62 -20.82
N LYS A 263 14.05 11.01 -20.02
CA LYS A 263 13.28 12.25 -20.25
C LYS A 263 13.43 13.19 -19.07
N GLU A 264 13.77 14.44 -19.35
CA GLU A 264 13.69 15.54 -18.40
C GLU A 264 12.23 15.66 -17.94
N LEU A 265 11.98 15.33 -16.68
CA LEU A 265 10.72 15.67 -16.03
C LEU A 265 10.71 17.18 -15.79
N PRO A 266 9.55 17.84 -15.90
CA PRO A 266 9.46 19.28 -15.73
C PRO A 266 10.05 19.69 -14.38
N THR A 267 11.04 20.58 -14.43
CA THR A 267 11.65 21.25 -13.27
C THR A 267 10.61 21.95 -12.42
#